data_AF-A0A3M1IG74-F1
#
_entry.id   AF-A0A3M1IG74-F1
#
_cell.length_a   1.000
_cell.length_b   1.000
_cell.length_c   1.000
_cell.angle_alpha   90.00
_cell.angle_beta   90.00
_cell.angle_gamma   90.00
#
_symmetry.space_group_name_H-M   'P 1'
#
loop_
_entity.id
_entity.type
_entity.pdbx_description
1 polymer ?
#
loop_
_entity_poly.entity_id
_entity_poly.type
_entity_poly.pdbx_seq_one_letter_code
_entity_poly.pdbx_strand_id
1 'polypeptide(L)'
;MSLLSQFQEHLARTTPFTRRDHLLLAISGGLDSVVLLDLLLCSGYRPDLAHCDFQLRGAASTADAIFVEKLAKQHDLQLHTKAFATAQYAQTHGYSTQMAARELRYQWFEHLVAREGYDYVLTAHHFDDSLETFLLNFLRGTGLRGLQGIPAARDHFRR
;
A
#
# COMPACT_ATOMS: atom_id res chain seq x y z
N MET A 1 9.87 23.18 7.45
CA MET A 1 9.95 21.77 7.91
C MET A 1 10.06 20.87 6.69
N SER A 2 10.96 19.88 6.72
CA SER A 2 11.10 18.92 5.61
C SER A 2 9.86 18.01 5.51
N LEU A 3 9.69 17.35 4.34
CA LEU A 3 8.65 16.34 4.12
C LEU A 3 8.70 15.25 5.20
N LEU A 4 9.90 14.79 5.53
CA LEU A 4 10.14 13.79 6.58
C LEU A 4 9.68 14.25 7.96
N SER A 5 10.00 15.49 8.36
CA SER A 5 9.58 16.01 9.68
C SER A 5 8.05 16.09 9.78
N GLN A 6 7.37 16.55 8.73
CA GLN A 6 5.90 16.60 8.70
C GLN A 6 5.29 15.20 8.77
N PHE A 7 5.90 14.22 8.10
CA PHE A 7 5.47 12.82 8.15
C PHE A 7 5.61 12.25 9.56
N GLN A 8 6.78 12.45 10.19
CA GLN A 8 7.05 11.98 11.55
C GLN A 8 6.12 12.61 12.58
N GLU A 9 5.87 13.92 12.48
CA GLU A 9 4.91 14.63 13.33
C GLU A 9 3.49 14.10 13.15
N HIS A 10 3.09 13.78 11.91
CA HIS A 10 1.81 13.17 11.67
C HIS A 10 1.69 11.79 12.30
N LEU A 11 2.65 10.89 12.05
CA LEU A 11 2.67 9.56 12.65
C LEU A 11 2.55 9.65 14.18
N ALA A 12 3.30 10.55 14.81
CA ALA A 12 3.24 10.74 16.26
C ALA A 12 1.86 11.18 16.79
N ARG A 13 1.04 11.84 15.96
CA ARG A 13 -0.25 12.41 16.37
C ARG A 13 -1.45 11.54 16.04
N THR A 14 -1.39 10.75 14.98
CA THR A 14 -2.59 10.18 14.35
C THR A 14 -2.55 8.68 14.14
N THR A 15 -1.38 8.05 14.13
CA THR A 15 -1.30 6.63 13.78
C THR A 15 -1.47 5.73 15.01
N PRO A 16 -2.27 4.67 14.89
CA PRO A 16 -2.48 3.70 15.98
C PRO A 16 -1.32 2.69 16.09
N PHE A 17 -0.33 2.76 15.19
CA PHE A 17 0.77 1.81 15.11
C PHE A 17 2.11 2.39 15.54
N THR A 18 3.01 1.51 15.93
CA THR A 18 4.35 1.80 16.45
C THR A 18 5.40 1.01 15.67
N ARG A 19 6.67 1.30 15.91
CA ARG A 19 7.80 0.57 15.30
C ARG A 19 7.91 -0.91 15.72
N ARG A 20 7.10 -1.34 16.71
CA ARG A 20 7.06 -2.73 17.17
C ARG A 20 5.99 -3.55 16.45
N ASP A 21 5.07 -2.89 15.76
CA ASP A 21 3.99 -3.56 15.06
C ASP A 21 4.49 -4.11 13.72
N HIS A 22 3.90 -5.22 13.30
CA HIS A 22 4.23 -5.86 12.04
C HIS A 22 3.39 -5.23 10.92
N LEU A 23 4.05 -4.44 10.08
CA LEU A 23 3.39 -3.61 9.07
C LEU A 23 3.51 -4.23 7.68
N LEU A 24 2.40 -4.27 6.94
CA LEU A 24 2.38 -4.63 5.53
C LEU A 24 2.10 -3.40 4.67
N LEU A 25 3.02 -3.01 3.79
CA LEU A 25 2.85 -1.91 2.85
C LEU A 25 2.42 -2.43 1.46
N ALA A 26 1.25 -2.01 1.01
CA ALA A 26 0.83 -2.18 -0.38
C ALA A 26 1.67 -1.28 -1.30
N ILE A 27 2.46 -1.90 -2.18
CA ILE A 27 3.39 -1.22 -3.08
C ILE A 27 3.07 -1.53 -4.54
N SER A 28 2.87 -0.48 -5.35
CA SER A 28 2.55 -0.63 -6.78
C SER A 28 3.77 -0.46 -7.69
N GLY A 29 4.86 0.10 -7.17
CA GLY A 29 6.00 0.56 -7.95
C GLY A 29 5.85 2.01 -8.44
N GLY A 30 4.67 2.62 -8.28
CA GLY A 30 4.44 4.03 -8.56
C GLY A 30 5.01 4.97 -7.49
N LEU A 31 5.23 6.23 -7.87
CA LEU A 31 5.86 7.27 -7.05
C LEU A 31 5.29 7.35 -5.63
N ASP A 32 3.96 7.38 -5.49
CA ASP A 32 3.29 7.52 -4.19
C ASP A 32 3.68 6.40 -3.21
N SER A 33 3.65 5.15 -3.68
CA SER A 33 3.98 3.99 -2.86
C SER A 33 5.47 3.90 -2.53
N VAL A 34 6.33 4.38 -3.44
CA VAL A 34 7.79 4.42 -3.23
C VAL A 34 8.17 5.53 -2.25
N VAL A 35 7.57 6.71 -2.36
CA VAL A 35 7.78 7.82 -1.41
C VAL A 35 7.26 7.44 -0.02
N LEU A 36 6.11 6.77 0.06
CA LEU A 36 5.61 6.27 1.35
C LEU A 36 6.56 5.25 1.98
N LEU A 37 7.12 4.33 1.19
CA LEU A 37 8.14 3.40 1.65
C LEU A 37 9.37 4.16 2.18
N ASP A 38 9.91 5.10 1.41
CA ASP A 38 11.08 5.89 1.79
C ASP A 38 10.86 6.66 3.10
N LEU A 39 9.71 7.32 3.24
CA LEU A 39 9.32 8.05 4.45
C LEU A 39 9.19 7.12 5.67
N LEU A 40 8.64 5.92 5.51
CA LEU A 40 8.55 4.91 6.57
C LEU A 40 9.95 4.44 7.00
N LEU A 41 10.82 4.11 6.04
CA LEU A 41 12.19 3.68 6.30
C LEU A 41 13.01 4.76 7.01
N CYS A 42 12.92 6.01 6.54
CA CYS A 42 13.57 7.17 7.17
C CYS A 42 13.01 7.50 8.56
N SER A 43 11.79 7.05 8.87
CA SER A 43 11.16 7.21 10.18
C SER A 43 11.41 6.03 11.14
N GLY A 44 12.20 5.05 10.70
CA GLY A 44 12.61 3.88 11.49
C GLY A 44 11.59 2.74 11.48
N TYR A 45 10.64 2.74 10.53
CA TYR A 45 9.74 1.60 10.30
C TYR A 45 10.36 0.66 9.24
N ARG A 46 10.04 -0.62 9.33
CA ARG A 46 10.51 -1.67 8.42
C ARG A 46 9.30 -2.52 8.01
N PRO A 47 8.46 -2.04 7.08
CA PRO A 47 7.30 -2.80 6.64
C PRO A 47 7.71 -3.92 5.68
N ASP A 48 6.97 -5.02 5.71
CA ASP A 48 6.96 -5.97 4.61
C ASP A 48 6.16 -5.41 3.44
N LEU A 49 6.43 -5.88 2.23
CA LEU A 49 5.85 -5.34 1.01
C LEU A 49 4.83 -6.31 0.42
N ALA A 50 3.70 -5.79 -0.05
CA ALA A 50 2.71 -6.53 -0.82
C ALA A 50 2.51 -5.89 -2.21
N HIS A 51 2.89 -6.60 -3.26
CA HIS A 51 2.70 -6.19 -4.64
C HIS A 51 1.61 -7.00 -5.33
N CYS A 52 0.55 -6.31 -5.78
CA CYS A 52 -0.52 -6.91 -6.57
C CYS A 52 -0.24 -6.70 -8.06
N ASP A 53 0.07 -7.78 -8.76
CA ASP A 53 0.21 -7.76 -10.21
C ASP A 53 -1.13 -8.13 -10.87
N PHE A 54 -1.92 -7.11 -11.23
CA PHE A 54 -3.25 -7.31 -11.82
C PHE A 54 -3.22 -7.79 -13.28
N GLN A 55 -2.05 -7.86 -13.91
CA GLN A 55 -1.87 -8.33 -15.29
C GLN A 55 -2.68 -7.53 -16.34
N LEU A 56 -2.93 -6.24 -16.07
CA LEU A 56 -3.75 -5.39 -16.93
C LEU A 56 -2.96 -4.59 -17.98
N ARG A 57 -1.64 -4.47 -17.81
CA ARG A 57 -0.78 -3.62 -18.66
C ARG A 57 0.36 -4.37 -19.36
N GLY A 58 0.26 -5.69 -19.46
CA GLY A 58 1.27 -6.55 -20.10
C GLY A 58 2.69 -6.25 -19.59
N ALA A 59 3.59 -5.87 -20.51
CA ALA A 59 4.99 -5.59 -20.21
C ALA A 59 5.23 -4.52 -19.13
N ALA A 60 4.34 -3.53 -19.00
CA ALA A 60 4.46 -2.54 -17.93
C ALA A 60 4.20 -3.16 -16.55
N SER A 61 3.26 -4.10 -16.44
CA SER A 61 3.01 -4.87 -15.21
C SER A 61 4.25 -5.66 -14.79
N THR A 62 4.89 -6.32 -15.76
CA THR A 62 6.14 -7.06 -15.54
C THR A 62 7.27 -6.13 -15.08
N ALA A 63 7.40 -4.95 -15.70
CA ALA A 63 8.40 -3.97 -15.32
C ALA A 63 8.20 -3.46 -13.88
N ASP A 64 6.95 -3.19 -13.49
CA ASP A 64 6.59 -2.79 -12.12
C ASP A 64 6.97 -3.87 -11.11
N ALA A 65 6.64 -5.14 -11.38
CA ALA A 65 6.98 -6.26 -10.50
C ALA A 65 8.50 -6.42 -10.31
N ILE A 66 9.27 -6.32 -11.41
CA ILE A 66 10.75 -6.38 -11.36
C ILE A 66 11.32 -5.20 -10.57
N PHE A 67 10.74 -4.00 -10.75
CA PHE A 67 11.17 -2.82 -10.02
C PHE A 67 10.93 -2.97 -8.52
N VAL A 68 9.74 -3.42 -8.11
CA VAL A 68 9.43 -3.65 -6.69
C VAL A 68 10.32 -4.75 -6.10
N GLU A 69 10.60 -5.83 -6.84
CA GLU A 69 11.52 -6.87 -6.37
C GLU A 69 12.93 -6.33 -6.10
N LYS A 70 13.45 -5.47 -6.99
CA LYS A 70 14.74 -4.82 -6.79
C LYS A 70 14.72 -3.88 -5.58
N LEU A 71 13.64 -3.12 -5.41
CA LEU A 71 13.49 -2.19 -4.30
C LEU A 71 13.45 -2.93 -2.96
N ALA A 72 12.71 -4.03 -2.87
CA ALA A 72 12.66 -4.90 -1.70
C ALA A 72 14.05 -5.43 -1.34
N LYS A 73 14.78 -5.97 -2.32
CA LYS A 73 16.15 -6.47 -2.14
C LYS A 73 17.13 -5.38 -1.70
N GLN A 74 17.01 -4.18 -2.28
CA GLN A 74 17.88 -3.05 -1.93
C GLN A 74 17.73 -2.64 -0.45
N HIS A 75 16.53 -2.76 0.10
CA HIS A 75 16.22 -2.36 1.47
C HIS A 75 16.16 -3.54 2.46
N ASP A 76 16.47 -4.76 2.01
CA ASP A 76 16.38 -6.00 2.79
C ASP A 76 14.99 -6.21 3.43
N LEU A 77 13.95 -6.03 2.62
CA LEU A 77 12.55 -6.17 3.04
C LEU A 77 11.92 -7.43 2.44
N GLN A 78 11.08 -8.10 3.22
CA GLN A 78 10.29 -9.22 2.71
C GLN A 78 9.24 -8.71 1.72
N LEU A 79 9.14 -9.38 0.57
CA LEU A 79 8.20 -9.05 -0.49
C LEU A 79 7.26 -10.23 -0.76
N HIS A 80 5.97 -9.94 -0.67
CA HIS A 80 4.89 -10.78 -1.17
C HIS A 80 4.45 -10.25 -2.52
N THR A 81 4.41 -11.13 -3.53
CA THR A 81 3.90 -10.80 -4.85
C THR A 81 2.83 -11.80 -5.26
N LYS A 82 1.71 -11.32 -5.80
CA LYS A 82 0.67 -12.19 -6.36
C LYS A 82 0.17 -11.63 -7.68
N ALA A 83 0.19 -12.48 -8.70
CA ALA A 83 -0.45 -12.22 -9.98
C ALA A 83 -1.93 -12.60 -9.93
N PHE A 84 -2.78 -11.79 -10.55
CA PHE A 84 -4.21 -11.96 -10.57
C PHE A 84 -4.76 -12.04 -12.00
N ALA A 85 -5.67 -12.98 -12.24
CA ALA A 85 -6.45 -13.06 -13.48
C ALA A 85 -7.61 -12.05 -13.47
N THR A 86 -7.28 -10.75 -13.32
CA THR A 86 -8.25 -9.68 -13.02
C THR A 86 -9.32 -9.55 -14.09
N ALA A 87 -8.95 -9.65 -15.38
CA ALA A 87 -9.90 -9.55 -16.48
C ALA A 87 -10.93 -10.69 -16.48
N GLN A 88 -10.48 -11.92 -16.23
CA GLN A 88 -11.36 -13.09 -16.10
C GLN A 88 -12.28 -12.96 -14.89
N TYR A 89 -11.74 -12.50 -13.76
CA TYR A 89 -12.53 -12.27 -12.53
C TYR A 89 -13.62 -11.23 -12.76
N ALA A 90 -13.28 -10.09 -13.38
CA ALA A 90 -14.22 -9.03 -13.72
C ALA A 90 -15.36 -9.54 -14.62
N GLN A 91 -15.03 -10.31 -15.66
CA GLN A 91 -16.02 -10.90 -16.56
C GLN A 91 -16.96 -11.87 -15.84
N THR A 92 -16.42 -12.73 -14.98
CA THR A 92 -17.21 -13.77 -14.28
C THR A 92 -18.19 -13.17 -13.27
N HIS A 93 -17.81 -12.05 -12.63
CA HIS A 93 -18.61 -11.42 -11.57
C HIS A 93 -19.42 -10.20 -12.06
N GLY A 94 -19.33 -9.85 -13.35
CA GLY A 94 -20.01 -8.67 -13.90
C GLY A 94 -19.49 -7.33 -13.33
N TYR A 95 -18.22 -7.29 -12.94
CA TYR A 95 -17.59 -6.10 -12.36
C TYR A 95 -16.80 -5.28 -13.38
N SER A 96 -16.63 -3.99 -13.08
CA SER A 96 -15.58 -3.21 -13.75
C SER A 96 -14.20 -3.73 -13.35
N THR A 97 -13.21 -3.54 -14.21
CA THR A 97 -11.82 -3.93 -13.93
C THR A 97 -11.28 -3.31 -12.62
N GLN A 98 -11.68 -2.07 -12.32
CA GLN A 98 -11.29 -1.38 -11.09
C GLN A 98 -11.91 -2.02 -9.85
N MET A 99 -13.19 -2.40 -9.90
CA MET A 99 -13.87 -3.10 -8.81
C MET A 99 -13.25 -4.48 -8.57
N ALA A 100 -13.01 -5.24 -9.64
CA ALA A 100 -12.34 -6.53 -9.57
C ALA A 100 -10.94 -6.43 -8.94
N ALA A 101 -10.12 -5.47 -9.40
CA ALA A 101 -8.79 -5.25 -8.84
C ALA A 101 -8.84 -4.83 -7.36
N ARG A 102 -9.81 -3.98 -6.98
CA ARG A 102 -10.02 -3.58 -5.57
C ARG A 102 -10.35 -4.80 -4.72
N GLU A 103 -11.31 -5.61 -5.13
CA GLU A 103 -11.73 -6.77 -4.36
C GLU A 103 -10.62 -7.81 -4.22
N LEU A 104 -9.97 -8.19 -5.32
CA LEU A 104 -8.85 -9.14 -5.32
C LEU A 104 -7.69 -8.68 -4.42
N ARG A 105 -7.41 -7.37 -4.41
CA ARG A 105 -6.40 -6.77 -3.53
C ARG A 105 -6.74 -7.00 -2.06
N TYR A 106 -7.93 -6.59 -1.64
CA TYR A 106 -8.30 -6.64 -0.22
C TYR A 106 -8.48 -8.07 0.28
N GLN A 107 -9.05 -8.98 -0.53
CA GLN A 107 -9.10 -10.40 -0.20
C GLN A 107 -7.71 -10.99 0.01
N TRP A 108 -6.73 -10.58 -0.80
CA TRP A 108 -5.36 -11.06 -0.62
C TRP A 108 -4.66 -10.44 0.58
N PHE A 109 -4.89 -9.16 0.88
CA PHE A 109 -4.38 -8.52 2.09
C PHE A 109 -4.93 -9.18 3.34
N GLU A 110 -6.23 -9.48 3.39
CA GLU A 110 -6.86 -10.25 4.47
C GLU A 110 -6.15 -11.60 4.68
N HIS A 111 -5.88 -12.31 3.58
CA HIS A 111 -5.16 -13.58 3.62
C HIS A 111 -3.72 -13.42 4.16
N LEU A 112 -2.98 -12.40 3.73
CA LEU A 112 -1.62 -12.14 4.24
C LEU A 112 -1.64 -11.78 5.74
N VAL A 113 -2.55 -10.91 6.15
CA VAL A 113 -2.75 -10.53 7.55
C VAL A 113 -3.02 -11.77 8.41
N ALA A 114 -3.94 -12.63 7.98
CA ALA A 114 -4.28 -13.84 8.73
C ALA A 114 -3.14 -14.88 8.75
N ARG A 115 -2.37 -15.01 7.66
CA ARG A 115 -1.32 -16.03 7.54
C ARG A 115 0.00 -15.62 8.19
N GLU A 116 0.40 -14.37 8.04
CA GLU A 116 1.71 -13.85 8.46
C GLU A 116 1.65 -13.00 9.73
N GLY A 117 0.45 -12.71 10.24
CA GLY A 117 0.27 -11.99 11.51
C GLY A 117 0.64 -10.51 11.43
N TYR A 118 0.22 -9.80 10.37
CA TYR A 118 0.39 -8.35 10.28
C TYR A 118 -0.63 -7.62 11.15
N ASP A 119 -0.21 -6.60 11.89
CA ASP A 119 -1.08 -5.78 12.72
C ASP A 119 -1.84 -4.72 11.89
N TYR A 120 -1.15 -4.19 10.87
CA TYR A 120 -1.69 -3.13 10.01
C TYR A 120 -1.27 -3.29 8.55
N VAL A 121 -2.22 -3.00 7.65
CA VAL A 121 -1.94 -2.82 6.23
C VAL A 121 -1.94 -1.33 5.90
N LEU A 122 -0.83 -0.86 5.35
CA LEU A 122 -0.64 0.50 4.86
C LEU A 122 -0.84 0.53 3.36
N THR A 123 -1.64 1.46 2.85
CA THR A 123 -1.83 1.63 1.41
C THR A 123 -1.58 3.08 1.01
N ALA A 124 -0.93 3.28 -0.14
CA ALA A 124 -0.75 4.61 -0.72
C ALA A 124 -1.96 5.03 -1.58
N HIS A 125 -3.18 4.55 -1.27
CA HIS A 125 -4.35 4.77 -2.10
C HIS A 125 -5.06 6.09 -1.72
N HIS A 126 -4.85 7.12 -2.54
CA HIS A 126 -5.87 8.13 -2.78
C HIS A 126 -6.86 7.54 -3.79
N PHE A 127 -8.12 7.41 -3.40
CA PHE A 127 -9.12 6.83 -4.29
C PHE A 127 -9.55 7.76 -5.44
N ASP A 128 -9.10 9.02 -5.54
CA ASP A 128 -9.42 9.84 -6.74
C ASP A 128 -8.55 11.08 -7.03
N ASP A 129 -7.62 11.50 -6.17
CA ASP A 129 -6.96 12.80 -6.35
C ASP A 129 -5.50 12.70 -6.78
N SER A 130 -5.18 13.42 -7.87
CA SER A 130 -3.87 13.62 -8.49
C SER A 130 -2.69 13.72 -7.50
N LEU A 131 -1.51 13.23 -7.93
CA LEU A 131 -0.19 13.36 -7.29
C LEU A 131 0.08 14.74 -6.63
N GLU A 132 -0.39 15.80 -7.27
CA GLU A 132 -0.24 17.18 -6.80
C GLU A 132 -1.06 17.43 -5.52
N THR A 133 -2.26 16.85 -5.42
CA THR A 133 -3.18 16.98 -4.29
C THR A 133 -2.72 16.19 -3.06
N PHE A 134 -2.07 15.04 -3.22
CA PHE A 134 -1.45 14.31 -2.11
C PHE A 134 -0.32 15.15 -1.48
N LEU A 135 0.64 15.63 -2.27
CA LEU A 135 1.74 16.47 -1.79
C LEU A 135 1.23 17.81 -1.24
N LEU A 136 0.26 18.46 -1.91
CA LEU A 136 -0.34 19.71 -1.43
C LEU A 136 -1.14 19.54 -0.14
N ASN A 137 -1.94 18.48 -0.01
CA ASN A 137 -2.68 18.21 1.23
C ASN A 137 -1.75 17.77 2.34
N PHE A 138 -0.70 17.02 2.03
CA PHE A 138 0.35 16.64 2.98
C PHE A 138 1.05 17.90 3.53
N LEU A 139 1.50 18.81 2.64
CA LEU A 139 2.11 20.09 2.99
C LEU A 139 1.13 21.04 3.73
N ARG A 140 -0.18 20.87 3.55
CA ARG A 140 -1.25 21.63 4.23
C ARG A 140 -1.78 20.95 5.50
N GLY A 141 -1.19 19.82 5.92
CA GLY A 141 -1.55 19.11 7.16
C GLY A 141 -2.86 18.29 7.10
N THR A 142 -3.48 18.14 5.93
CA THR A 142 -4.74 17.40 5.71
C THR A 142 -4.57 16.09 4.93
N GLY A 143 -3.39 15.86 4.32
CA GLY A 143 -3.18 14.85 3.27
C GLY A 143 -2.98 13.42 3.71
N LEU A 144 -2.95 13.16 5.01
CA LEU A 144 -2.68 11.82 5.55
C LEU A 144 -3.95 11.11 6.04
N ARG A 145 -5.14 11.62 5.70
CA ARG A 145 -6.42 10.89 5.88
C ARG A 145 -6.44 9.51 5.20
N GLY A 146 -5.54 9.26 4.25
CA GLY A 146 -5.35 7.97 3.56
C GLY A 146 -4.37 7.01 4.24
N LEU A 147 -3.63 7.44 5.27
CA LEU A 147 -2.77 6.57 6.08
C LEU A 147 -3.62 5.88 7.15
N GLN A 148 -4.71 5.25 6.70
CA GLN A 148 -5.49 4.35 7.52
C GLN A 148 -4.71 3.03 7.57
N GLY A 149 -3.98 2.81 8.66
CA GLY A 149 -3.63 1.45 9.03
C GLY A 149 -4.96 0.74 9.26
N ILE A 150 -5.33 -0.16 8.35
CA ILE A 150 -6.53 -0.98 8.57
C ILE A 150 -6.15 -1.97 9.68
N PRO A 151 -6.76 -1.88 10.87
CA PRO A 151 -6.40 -2.77 11.96
C PRO A 151 -6.81 -4.20 11.60
N ALA A 152 -5.91 -5.16 11.78
CA ALA A 152 -6.16 -6.57 11.55
C ALA A 152 -7.34 -7.14 12.36
N ALA A 153 -7.70 -6.48 13.47
CA ALA A 153 -8.76 -6.90 14.36
C ALA A 153 -9.79 -5.78 14.61
N ARG A 154 -10.72 -5.57 13.66
CA ARG A 154 -12.18 -5.41 13.91
C ARG A 154 -12.89 -4.94 12.63
N ASP A 155 -13.88 -5.76 12.26
CA ASP A 155 -14.88 -5.60 11.20
C ASP A 155 -14.35 -5.42 9.77
N HIS A 156 -14.61 -6.46 8.98
CA HIS A 156 -14.75 -6.51 7.53
C HIS A 156 -14.34 -5.25 6.76
N PHE A 157 -13.40 -5.43 5.81
CA PHE A 157 -12.95 -4.46 4.80
C PHE A 157 -14.08 -4.00 3.86
N ARG A 158 -15.12 -3.38 4.43
CA ARG A 158 -16.26 -2.78 3.75
C ARG A 158 -16.38 -1.32 4.18
N ARG A 159 -15.49 -0.48 3.65
CA ARG A 159 -15.76 0.93 3.33
C ARG A 159 -15.08 1.32 2.03
#